data_AF-A0A7X9L173-F1
#
_entry.id   AF-A0A7X9L173-F1
#
_cell.length_a   1.000
_cell.length_b   1.000
_cell.length_c   1.000
_cell.angle_alpha   90.00
_cell.angle_beta   90.00
_cell.angle_gamma   90.00
#
_symmetry.space_group_name_H-M   'P 1'
#
loop_
_entity.id
_entity.type
_entity.pdbx_description
1 polymer ?
#
loop_
_entity_poly.entity_id
_entity_poly.type
_entity_poly.pdbx_seq_one_letter_code
_entity_poly.pdbx_strand_id
1 'polypeptide(L)' 'MEKLKGTENCCLEIITDYKRPLIHTNNGDVFRFKLDKELSESIKRVALNNQSTLFMVLFTAFNILLNKITRKNDFN' A
#
# COMPACT_ATOMS: atom_id res chain seq x y z
N MET A 1 25.44 -3.07 -10.23
CA MET A 1 23.98 -2.89 -10.40
C MET A 1 23.28 -4.16 -9.92
N GLU A 2 23.39 -4.47 -8.63
CA GLU A 2 22.96 -5.75 -8.06
C GLU A 2 21.95 -5.50 -6.93
N LYS A 3 20.82 -4.87 -7.25
CA LYS A 3 19.71 -4.69 -6.32
C LYS A 3 18.41 -4.88 -7.09
N LEU A 4 17.45 -5.59 -6.49
CA LEU A 4 16.18 -6.11 -7.02
C LEU A 4 16.19 -7.59 -7.49
N LYS A 5 17.05 -8.45 -6.91
CA LYS A 5 16.87 -9.92 -6.97
C LYS A 5 15.58 -10.27 -6.21
N GLY A 6 14.67 -11.06 -6.81
CA GLY A 6 13.37 -11.44 -6.22
C GLY A 6 12.13 -10.73 -6.82
N THR A 7 12.33 -9.75 -7.71
CA THR A 7 11.23 -8.97 -8.33
C THR A 7 10.65 -9.61 -9.61
N GLU A 8 10.91 -10.90 -9.82
CA GLU A 8 10.56 -11.66 -11.02
C GLU A 8 9.05 -11.72 -11.31
N ASN A 9 8.21 -11.45 -10.29
CA ASN A 9 6.77 -11.18 -10.44
C ASN A 9 6.43 -9.75 -9.98
N CYS A 10 6.92 -8.76 -10.73
CA CYS A 10 6.72 -7.32 -10.49
C CYS A 10 5.26 -6.85 -10.69
N CYS A 11 4.42 -7.65 -11.35
CA CYS A 11 3.00 -7.33 -11.49
C CYS A 11 2.22 -7.83 -10.27
N LEU A 12 1.56 -6.92 -9.57
CA LEU A 12 0.70 -7.27 -8.44
C LEU A 12 -0.65 -7.79 -8.93
N GLU A 13 -1.04 -8.99 -8.50
CA GLU A 13 -2.32 -9.60 -8.86
C GLU A 13 -3.45 -9.02 -8.01
N ILE A 14 -3.93 -7.85 -8.40
CA ILE A 14 -5.12 -7.21 -7.82
C ILE A 14 -6.35 -7.65 -8.63
N ILE A 15 -7.45 -7.96 -7.95
CA ILE A 15 -8.77 -8.11 -8.60
C ILE A 15 -9.22 -6.72 -9.06
N THR A 16 -9.10 -6.45 -10.36
CA THR A 16 -9.50 -5.17 -10.97
C THR A 16 -10.88 -5.29 -11.61
N ASP A 17 -11.62 -4.18 -11.61
CA ASP A 17 -12.97 -4.13 -12.20
C ASP A 17 -12.96 -4.33 -13.73
N TYR A 18 -11.84 -3.99 -14.38
CA TYR A 18 -11.66 -4.10 -15.83
C TYR A 18 -10.34 -4.78 -16.18
N LYS A 19 -10.27 -5.38 -17.37
CA LYS A 19 -9.03 -5.92 -17.92
C LYS A 19 -8.03 -4.80 -18.18
N ARG A 20 -6.74 -5.04 -17.86
CA ARG A 20 -5.67 -4.08 -18.16
C ARG A 20 -5.55 -3.86 -19.67
N PRO A 21 -5.60 -2.62 -20.16
CA PRO A 21 -5.41 -2.34 -21.59
C PRO A 21 -3.98 -2.64 -22.03
N LEU A 22 -3.81 -3.03 -23.29
CA LEU A 22 -2.50 -3.33 -23.88
C LEU A 22 -1.59 -2.10 -23.99
N ILE A 23 -2.19 -0.92 -24.18
CA ILE A 23 -1.51 0.36 -24.22
C ILE A 23 -1.95 1.13 -22.97
N HIS A 24 -0.96 1.61 -22.20
CA HIS A 24 -1.24 2.39 -20.99
C HIS A 24 -1.95 3.69 -21.35
N THR A 25 -3.00 4.00 -20.58
CA THR A 25 -3.73 5.26 -20.66
C THR A 25 -3.45 6.08 -19.40
N ASN A 26 -3.32 7.40 -19.52
CA ASN A 26 -3.15 8.30 -18.37
C ASN A 26 -4.48 8.75 -17.73
N ASN A 27 -5.56 7.98 -17.95
CA ASN A 27 -6.86 8.29 -17.36
C ASN A 27 -6.88 7.83 -15.90
N GLY A 28 -7.12 8.76 -14.98
CA GLY A 28 -7.22 8.49 -13.56
C GLY A 28 -8.12 9.50 -12.86
N ASP A 29 -8.52 9.19 -11.63
CA ASP A 29 -9.34 10.04 -10.79
C ASP A 29 -8.80 10.02 -9.35
N VAL A 30 -9.25 10.96 -8.51
CA VAL A 30 -8.77 11.14 -7.14
C VAL A 30 -9.90 10.95 -6.13
N PHE A 31 -9.84 9.85 -5.39
CA PHE A 31 -10.69 9.64 -4.22
C PHE A 31 -10.02 10.19 -2.95
N ARG A 32 -10.69 11.14 -2.27
CA ARG A 32 -10.21 11.71 -1.01
C ARG A 32 -11.07 11.21 0.15
N PHE A 33 -10.42 10.74 1.21
CA PHE A 33 -11.08 10.39 2.47
C PHE A 33 -10.32 11.02 3.64
N LYS A 34 -10.96 11.06 4.82
CA LYS A 34 -10.38 11.56 6.06
C LYS A 34 -10.55 10.50 7.14
N LEU A 35 -9.56 10.37 8.02
CA LEU A 35 -9.69 9.62 9.25
C LEU A 35 -10.29 10.55 10.31
N ASP A 36 -11.13 10.02 11.18
CA ASP A 36 -11.60 10.78 12.33
C ASP A 36 -10.45 11.10 13.30
N LYS A 37 -10.73 11.97 14.26
CA LYS A 37 -9.74 12.45 15.23
C LYS A 37 -9.23 11.32 16.12
N GLU A 38 -10.12 10.46 16.60
CA GLU A 38 -9.77 9.39 17.54
C GLU A 38 -8.84 8.35 16.92
N LEU A 39 -9.15 7.94 15.68
CA LEU A 39 -8.32 7.05 14.89
C LEU A 39 -6.98 7.70 14.57
N SER A 40 -6.98 8.96 14.14
CA SER A 40 -5.75 9.70 13.84
C SER A 40 -4.82 9.79 15.05
N GLU A 41 -5.36 10.04 16.24
CA GLU A 41 -4.60 10.07 17.50
C GLU A 41 -4.09 8.68 17.89
N SER A 42 -4.90 7.64 17.71
CA SER A 42 -4.51 6.25 17.97
C SER A 42 -3.33 5.83 17.10
N ILE A 43 -3.34 6.16 15.80
CA ILE A 43 -2.23 5.86 14.88
C ILE A 43 -0.96 6.60 15.31
N LYS A 44 -1.06 7.87 15.73
CA LYS A 44 0.09 8.63 16.23
C LYS A 44 0.68 8.01 17.49
N ARG A 45 -0.16 7.50 18.40
CA ARG A 45 0.30 6.76 19.60
C ARG A 45 1.05 5.48 19.23
N VAL A 46 0.57 4.73 18.23
CA VAL A 46 1.29 3.54 17.74
C VAL A 46 2.70 3.91 17.26
N ALA A 47 2.84 4.99 16.49
CA ALA A 47 4.14 5.45 16.04
C ALA A 47 5.08 5.79 17.20
N LEU A 48 4.58 6.56 18.19
CA LEU A 48 5.34 6.94 19.38
C LEU A 48 5.79 5.72 20.19
N ASN A 49 4.87 4.78 20.46
CA ASN A 49 5.15 3.60 21.28
C ASN A 49 6.17 2.65 20.65
N ASN A 50 6.28 2.65 19.32
CA ASN A 50 7.22 1.81 18.57
C ASN A 50 8.48 2.55 18.12
N GLN A 51 8.71 3.78 18.61
CA GLN A 51 9.85 4.63 18.19
C GLN A 51 9.96 4.76 16.66
N SER A 52 8.80 4.76 15.99
CA SER A 52 8.69 4.81 14.53
C SER A 52 8.07 6.12 14.07
N THR A 53 8.17 6.41 12.78
CA THR A 53 7.50 7.59 12.20
C THR A 53 6.04 7.28 11.87
N LEU A 54 5.19 8.31 11.79
CA LEU A 54 3.82 8.16 11.30
C LEU A 54 3.78 7.58 9.88
N PHE A 55 4.74 7.97 9.04
CA PHE A 55 4.90 7.44 7.70
C PHE A 55 5.08 5.92 7.70
N MET A 56 5.97 5.39 8.56
CA MET A 56 6.20 3.94 8.67
C MET A 56 4.91 3.19 9.04
N VAL A 57 4.15 3.69 10.02
CA VAL A 57 2.89 3.05 10.43
C VAL A 57 1.87 3.02 9.29
N LEU A 58 1.68 4.15 8.60
CA LEU A 58 0.75 4.23 7.46
C LEU A 58 1.22 3.37 6.28
N PHE A 59 2.52 3.34 6.01
CA PHE A 59 3.10 2.48 4.98
C PHE A 59 2.92 1.00 5.31
N THR A 60 3.13 0.60 6.56
CA THR A 60 2.85 -0.77 7.01
C THR A 60 1.37 -1.11 6.87
N ALA A 61 0.46 -0.21 7.27
CA ALA A 61 -0.98 -0.40 7.10
C ALA A 61 -1.36 -0.57 5.62
N PHE A 62 -0.74 0.20 4.72
CA PHE A 62 -0.92 0.06 3.28
C PHE A 62 -0.43 -1.29 2.75
N ASN A 63 0.75 -1.76 3.18
CA ASN A 63 1.24 -3.10 2.82
C ASN A 63 0.31 -4.22 3.33
N ILE A 64 -0.21 -4.09 4.55
CA ILE A 64 -1.20 -5.04 5.10
C ILE A 64 -2.48 -5.04 4.25
N LEU A 65 -2.96 -3.88 3.81
CA LEU A 65 -4.11 -3.79 2.92
C LEU A 65 -3.85 -4.51 1.59
N LEU A 66 -2.72 -4.25 0.95
CA LEU A 66 -2.33 -4.92 -0.29
C LEU A 66 -2.22 -6.43 -0.09
N ASN A 67 -1.63 -6.88 1.02
CA ASN A 67 -1.54 -8.30 1.37
C ASN A 67 -2.94 -8.94 1.40
N LYS A 68 -3.89 -8.31 2.09
CA LYS A 68 -5.26 -8.81 2.20
C LYS A 68 -5.98 -8.90 0.85
N ILE A 69 -5.74 -7.93 -0.03
CA ILE A 69 -6.38 -7.87 -1.36
C ILE A 69 -5.78 -8.92 -2.30
N THR A 70 -4.47 -9.13 -2.24
CA THR A 70 -3.71 -9.93 -3.23
C THR A 70 -3.37 -11.34 -2.74
N ARG A 71 -3.56 -11.60 -1.43
CA ARG A 71 -3.10 -12.80 -0.72
C ARG A 71 -1.59 -13.07 -0.87
N LYS A 72 -0.81 -12.05 -1.22
CA LYS A 72 0.65 -12.13 -1.35
C LYS A 72 1.33 -11.63 -0.08
N ASN A 73 2.28 -12.41 0.42
CA ASN A 73 2.98 -12.14 1.69
C ASN A 73 4.25 -11.30 1.56
N ASP A 74 4.65 -10.93 0.33
CA ASP A 74 5.86 -10.15 0.09
C ASP A 74 5.67 -9.12 -1.05
N PHE A 75 6.17 -7.91 -0.82
CA PHE A 75 6.12 -6.75 -1.71
C PHE A 75 7.51 -6.15 -2.00
N ASN A 76 8.58 -6.84 -1.59
CA ASN A 76 9.97 -6.42 -1.83
C ASN A 76 10.61 -7.12 -3.03
#